data_AF-A0AAQ2J7R0-F1
#
_entry.id   AF-A0AAQ2J7R0-F1
#
_cell.length_a   1.000
_cell.length_b   1.000
_cell.length_c   1.000
_cell.angle_alpha   90.00
_cell.angle_beta   90.00
_cell.angle_gamma   90.00
#
_symmetry.space_group_name_H-M   'P 1'
#
loop_
_entity.id
_entity.type
_entity.pdbx_description
1 polymer ?
#
loop_
_entity_poly.entity_id
_entity_poly.type
_entity_poly.pdbx_seq_one_letter_code
_entity_poly.pdbx_strand_id
1 'polypeptide(L)'
;MPSAQIAQPSSVVRADDWAPPLQVSPEEEAAYYVSRLADRRFVSQYGGPDNSRPWYIAAERLGDIGLPAVPLLFSRLHTDDAYELMLVLYALQLATQDPLVTFQTDGDYIQLPSVLDPNANAANRRIAQQWWERHSSRLEFR
;
A
#
# COMPACT_ATOMS: atom_id res chain seq x y z
N MET A 1 47.13 -2.57 -30.04
CA MET A 1 46.84 -2.67 -28.60
C MET A 1 45.46 -2.08 -28.35
N PRO A 2 44.57 -2.77 -27.60
CA PRO A 2 43.12 -2.62 -27.74
C PRO A 2 42.49 -1.58 -26.81
N SER A 3 41.30 -1.16 -27.22
CA SER A 3 40.39 -0.16 -26.63
C SER A 3 39.96 -0.49 -25.20
N ALA A 4 40.07 0.48 -24.30
CA ALA A 4 39.43 0.43 -22.99
C ALA A 4 37.94 0.79 -23.14
N GLN A 5 37.08 -0.22 -23.17
CA GLN A 5 35.64 -0.05 -22.98
C GLN A 5 35.39 0.29 -21.51
N ILE A 6 35.03 1.54 -21.25
CA ILE A 6 34.47 1.95 -19.96
C ILE A 6 33.06 1.36 -19.93
N ALA A 7 32.91 0.22 -19.24
CA ALA A 7 31.61 -0.34 -18.93
C ALA A 7 30.85 0.66 -18.04
N GLN A 8 29.77 1.23 -18.57
CA GLN A 8 28.81 1.97 -17.77
C GLN A 8 28.18 0.99 -16.75
N PRO A 9 28.08 1.33 -15.45
CA PRO A 9 27.30 0.51 -14.54
C PRO A 9 25.83 0.68 -14.91
N SER A 10 25.24 -0.39 -15.45
CA SER A 10 23.80 -0.57 -15.58
C SER A 10 23.20 -0.65 -14.17
N SER A 11 22.83 0.49 -13.59
CA SER A 11 22.17 0.54 -12.28
C SER A 11 20.76 -0.04 -12.42
N VAL A 12 20.62 -1.34 -12.16
CA VAL A 12 19.31 -1.93 -11.91
C VAL A 12 18.87 -1.39 -10.55
N VAL A 13 17.99 -0.40 -10.55
CA VAL A 13 17.40 0.15 -9.32
C VAL A 13 16.63 -0.99 -8.64
N ARG A 14 17.15 -1.47 -7.52
CA ARG A 14 16.44 -2.44 -6.67
C ARG A 14 15.37 -1.71 -5.87
N ALA A 15 14.30 -2.41 -5.50
CA ALA A 15 13.27 -1.86 -4.62
C ALA A 15 13.81 -1.41 -3.25
N ASP A 16 14.98 -1.91 -2.84
CA ASP A 16 15.73 -1.49 -1.65
C ASP A 16 16.59 -0.23 -1.82
N ASP A 17 16.85 0.24 -3.05
CA ASP A 17 17.70 1.42 -3.33
C ASP A 17 16.92 2.75 -3.26
N TRP A 18 15.62 2.70 -2.96
CA TRP A 18 14.79 3.89 -2.86
C TRP A 18 14.79 4.44 -1.43
N ALA A 19 15.62 5.46 -1.20
CA ALA A 19 15.51 6.33 -0.03
C ALA A 19 14.82 7.64 -0.45
N PRO A 20 13.64 7.98 0.10
CA PRO A 20 13.03 9.29 -0.16
C PRO A 20 13.97 10.42 0.32
N PRO A 21 13.95 11.60 -0.32
CA PRO A 21 14.74 12.74 0.11
C PRO A 21 14.44 13.10 1.58
N LEU A 22 15.43 13.66 2.29
CA LEU A 22 15.51 13.78 3.75
C LEU A 22 14.42 14.64 4.46
N GLN A 23 13.31 14.98 3.81
CA GLN A 23 12.13 15.69 4.36
C GLN A 23 10.89 15.39 3.50
N VAL A 24 10.43 14.13 3.44
CA VAL A 24 9.10 13.81 2.91
C VAL A 24 8.19 13.57 4.09
N SER A 25 7.08 14.29 4.19
CA SER A 25 6.07 14.02 5.22
C SER A 25 5.45 12.62 5.02
N PRO A 26 4.98 11.95 6.08
CA PRO A 26 4.29 10.67 5.94
C PRO A 26 3.12 10.70 4.96
N GLU A 27 2.42 11.84 4.85
CA GLU A 27 1.32 12.07 3.91
C GLU A 27 1.81 12.13 2.46
N GLU A 28 2.93 12.81 2.19
CA GLU A 28 3.54 12.86 0.85
C GLU A 28 4.08 11.48 0.44
N GLU A 29 4.68 10.75 1.37
CA GLU A 29 5.15 9.38 1.14
C GLU A 29 3.96 8.44 0.85
N ALA A 30 2.87 8.55 1.61
CA ALA A 30 1.65 7.80 1.36
C ALA A 30 1.05 8.16 0.00
N ALA A 31 0.99 9.44 -0.36
CA ALA A 31 0.49 9.88 -1.67
C ALA A 31 1.30 9.29 -2.83
N TYR A 32 2.63 9.20 -2.67
CA TYR A 32 3.50 8.53 -3.62
C TYR A 32 3.12 7.06 -3.79
N TYR A 33 3.02 6.28 -2.72
CA TYR A 33 2.68 4.86 -2.84
C TYR A 33 1.24 4.62 -3.31
N VAL A 34 0.28 5.47 -2.92
CA VAL A 34 -1.10 5.43 -3.47
C VAL A 34 -1.08 5.59 -4.99
N SER A 35 -0.26 6.50 -5.52
CA SER A 35 -0.12 6.69 -6.98
C SER A 35 0.43 5.45 -7.72
N ARG A 36 1.07 4.52 -7.00
CA ARG A 36 1.64 3.28 -7.55
C ARG A 36 0.70 2.07 -7.47
N LEU A 37 -0.43 2.15 -6.77
CA LEU A 37 -1.32 0.99 -6.55
C LEU A 37 -1.88 0.37 -7.84
N ALA A 38 -2.07 1.15 -8.90
CA ALA A 38 -2.52 0.64 -10.20
C ALA A 38 -1.35 0.09 -11.07
N ASP A 39 -0.09 0.34 -10.69
CA ASP A 39 1.07 -0.09 -11.46
C ASP A 39 1.41 -1.57 -11.17
N ARG A 40 0.95 -2.45 -12.07
CA ARG A 40 1.20 -3.91 -11.99
C ARG A 40 2.67 -4.30 -12.05
N ARG A 41 3.56 -3.39 -12.45
CA ARG A 41 5.01 -3.61 -12.48
C ARG A 41 5.68 -3.19 -11.18
N PHE A 42 4.99 -2.45 -10.32
CA PHE A 42 5.49 -1.99 -9.03
C PHE A 42 5.34 -3.09 -7.96
N VAL A 43 5.89 -4.27 -8.27
CA VAL A 43 5.85 -5.47 -7.43
C VAL A 43 7.26 -6.05 -7.33
N SER A 44 7.57 -6.65 -6.19
CA SER A 44 8.76 -7.48 -6.03
C SER A 44 8.32 -8.95 -5.88
N GLN A 45 9.27 -9.83 -5.63
CA GLN A 45 9.03 -11.23 -5.31
C GLN A 45 9.71 -11.57 -3.99
N TYR A 46 9.08 -12.44 -3.21
CA TYR A 46 9.65 -13.03 -2.02
C TYR A 46 9.51 -14.55 -2.06
N GLY A 47 10.31 -15.25 -1.27
CA GLY A 47 10.43 -16.71 -1.33
C GLY A 47 11.55 -17.17 -2.27
N GLY A 48 11.82 -18.48 -2.25
CA GLY A 48 12.84 -19.09 -3.09
C GLY A 48 12.36 -19.33 -4.53
N PRO A 49 13.25 -19.79 -5.43
CA PRO A 49 12.92 -20.05 -6.84
C PRO A 49 11.69 -20.96 -7.04
N ASP A 50 11.48 -21.92 -6.13
CA ASP A 50 10.39 -22.90 -6.20
C ASP A 50 9.07 -22.43 -5.56
N ASN A 51 9.06 -21.28 -4.87
CA ASN A 51 7.87 -20.72 -4.21
C ASN A 51 7.93 -19.19 -4.20
N SER A 52 8.16 -18.61 -5.39
CA SER A 52 8.14 -17.16 -5.57
C SER A 52 6.71 -16.64 -5.45
N ARG A 53 6.52 -15.64 -4.59
CA ARG A 53 5.23 -14.98 -4.33
C ARG A 53 5.35 -13.49 -4.58
N PRO A 54 4.30 -12.85 -5.11
CA PRO A 54 4.31 -11.42 -5.36
C PRO A 54 4.35 -10.64 -4.03
N TRP A 55 5.27 -9.69 -3.94
CA TRP A 55 5.31 -8.67 -2.89
C TRP A 55 4.76 -7.36 -3.44
N TYR A 56 3.61 -6.92 -2.94
CA TYR A 56 2.94 -5.71 -3.43
C TYR A 56 3.49 -4.47 -2.73
N ILE A 57 4.66 -4.01 -3.19
CA ILE A 57 5.49 -2.96 -2.55
C ILE A 57 4.64 -1.77 -2.07
N ALA A 58 3.78 -1.22 -2.93
CA ALA A 58 2.98 -0.05 -2.58
C ALA A 58 2.00 -0.32 -1.43
N ALA A 59 1.28 -1.44 -1.45
CA ALA A 59 0.28 -1.76 -0.43
C ALA A 59 0.94 -2.04 0.93
N GLU A 60 2.07 -2.74 0.92
CA GLU A 60 2.85 -3.06 2.12
C GLU A 60 3.41 -1.78 2.76
N ARG A 61 4.00 -0.89 1.95
CA ARG A 61 4.51 0.41 2.44
C ARG A 61 3.41 1.31 2.99
N LEU A 62 2.23 1.31 2.37
CA LEU A 62 1.08 2.04 2.92
C LEU A 62 0.60 1.46 4.24
N GLY A 63 0.71 0.14 4.41
CA GLY A 63 0.51 -0.54 5.69
C GLY A 63 1.48 -0.07 6.76
N ASP A 64 2.78 -0.04 6.43
CA ASP A 64 3.84 0.45 7.33
C ASP A 64 3.65 1.93 7.72
N ILE A 65 3.17 2.77 6.80
CA ILE A 65 2.91 4.19 7.06
C ILE A 65 1.74 4.38 8.03
N GLY A 66 0.70 3.55 7.96
CA GLY A 66 -0.40 3.57 8.92
C GLY A 66 -1.38 4.72 8.74
N LEU A 67 -1.69 5.44 9.83
CA LEU A 67 -2.74 6.48 9.87
C LEU A 67 -2.69 7.49 8.70
N PRO A 68 -1.54 8.05 8.29
CA PRO A 68 -1.47 9.01 7.18
C PRO A 68 -1.96 8.44 5.84
N ALA A 69 -1.85 7.13 5.62
CA ALA A 69 -2.29 6.46 4.40
C ALA A 69 -3.80 6.22 4.37
N VAL A 70 -4.45 6.06 5.54
CA VAL A 70 -5.87 5.69 5.65
C VAL A 70 -6.81 6.61 4.86
N PRO A 71 -6.83 7.95 5.02
CA PRO A 71 -7.76 8.81 4.28
C PRO A 71 -7.49 8.79 2.76
N LEU A 72 -6.22 8.70 2.36
CA LEU A 72 -5.83 8.62 0.95
C LEU A 72 -6.31 7.31 0.31
N LEU A 73 -6.18 6.18 1.02
CA LEU A 73 -6.68 4.89 0.58
C LEU A 73 -8.21 4.87 0.45
N PHE A 74 -8.93 5.48 1.40
CA PHE A 74 -10.39 5.60 1.32
C PHE A 74 -10.85 6.41 0.11
N SER A 75 -10.11 7.44 -0.29
CA SER A 75 -10.39 8.19 -1.52
C SER A 75 -10.31 7.33 -2.80
N ARG A 76 -9.60 6.19 -2.75
CA ARG A 76 -9.41 5.25 -3.87
C ARG A 76 -10.39 4.08 -3.90
N LEU A 77 -11.27 3.94 -2.91
CA LEU A 77 -12.23 2.82 -2.88
C LEU A 77 -13.16 2.77 -4.10
N HIS A 78 -13.36 3.89 -4.79
CA HIS A 78 -14.26 4.00 -5.95
C HIS A 78 -13.60 3.68 -7.30
N THR A 79 -12.32 3.27 -7.34
CA THR A 79 -11.67 2.87 -8.60
C THR A 79 -12.43 1.74 -9.29
N ASP A 80 -12.45 1.78 -10.62
CA ASP A 80 -12.99 0.73 -11.50
C ASP A 80 -11.94 -0.34 -11.84
N ASP A 81 -10.66 -0.11 -11.55
CA ASP A 81 -9.62 -1.11 -11.72
C ASP A 81 -9.68 -2.13 -10.57
N ALA A 82 -10.07 -3.37 -10.90
CA ALA A 82 -10.17 -4.45 -9.93
C ALA A 82 -8.82 -4.79 -9.26
N TYR A 83 -7.69 -4.58 -9.95
CA TYR A 83 -6.36 -4.79 -9.39
C TYR A 83 -6.02 -3.68 -8.39
N GLU A 84 -6.22 -2.41 -8.75
CA GLU A 84 -6.00 -1.28 -7.85
C GLU A 84 -6.90 -1.43 -6.60
N LEU A 85 -8.19 -1.73 -6.78
CA LEU A 85 -9.13 -1.93 -5.69
C LEU A 85 -8.69 -3.04 -4.73
N MET A 86 -8.22 -4.16 -5.26
CA MET A 86 -7.71 -5.27 -4.44
C MET A 86 -6.54 -4.81 -3.56
N LEU A 87 -5.61 -4.03 -4.10
CA LEU A 87 -4.47 -3.51 -3.35
C LEU A 87 -4.84 -2.38 -2.38
N VAL A 88 -5.79 -1.51 -2.74
CA VAL A 88 -6.35 -0.51 -1.83
C VAL A 88 -6.95 -1.19 -0.60
N LEU A 89 -7.76 -2.23 -0.80
CA LEU A 89 -8.41 -2.97 0.28
C LEU A 89 -7.39 -3.71 1.16
N TYR A 90 -6.39 -4.33 0.54
CA TYR A 90 -5.31 -4.98 1.28
C TYR A 90 -4.51 -3.96 2.11
N ALA A 91 -4.12 -2.84 1.52
CA ALA A 91 -3.41 -1.76 2.21
C ALA A 91 -4.24 -1.16 3.35
N LEU A 92 -5.56 -1.01 3.18
CA LEU A 92 -6.46 -0.55 4.25
C LEU A 92 -6.48 -1.48 5.45
N GLN A 93 -6.53 -2.80 5.23
CA GLN A 93 -6.43 -3.77 6.32
C GLN A 93 -5.10 -3.65 7.08
N LEU A 94 -3.99 -3.42 6.38
CA LEU A 94 -2.69 -3.23 7.01
C LEU A 94 -2.63 -1.89 7.77
N ALA A 95 -2.91 -0.78 7.09
CA ALA A 95 -2.76 0.57 7.62
C ALA A 95 -3.68 0.86 8.80
N THR A 96 -4.87 0.24 8.86
CA THR A 96 -5.79 0.41 10.01
C THR A 96 -5.38 -0.35 11.27
N GLN A 97 -4.38 -1.24 11.19
CA GLN A 97 -3.76 -1.85 12.38
C GLN A 97 -2.75 -0.92 13.07
N ASP A 98 -2.50 0.27 12.51
CA ASP A 98 -1.67 1.29 13.12
C ASP A 98 -2.07 1.56 14.60
N PRO A 99 -1.11 1.71 15.53
CA PRO A 99 -1.41 1.91 16.94
C PRO A 99 -2.25 3.16 17.22
N LEU A 100 -2.09 4.23 16.44
CA LEU A 100 -2.86 5.45 16.63
C LEU A 100 -4.28 5.31 16.06
N VAL A 101 -4.45 4.61 14.92
CA VAL A 101 -5.79 4.23 14.42
C VAL A 101 -6.53 3.42 15.48
N THR A 102 -5.95 2.30 15.90
CA THR A 102 -6.57 1.38 16.88
C THR A 102 -6.83 2.07 18.22
N PHE A 103 -5.98 2.99 18.67
CA PHE A 103 -6.25 3.80 19.86
C PHE A 103 -7.50 4.68 19.69
N GLN A 104 -7.68 5.32 18.54
CA GLN A 104 -8.82 6.21 18.26
C GLN A 104 -10.13 5.46 18.00
N THR A 105 -10.04 4.20 17.59
CA THR A 105 -11.18 3.34 17.22
C THR A 105 -11.51 2.27 18.27
N ASP A 106 -11.06 2.44 19.51
CA ASP A 106 -11.29 1.50 20.62
C ASP A 106 -10.81 0.06 20.32
N GLY A 107 -9.72 -0.06 19.56
CA GLY A 107 -9.13 -1.31 19.11
C GLY A 107 -9.70 -1.88 17.82
N ASP A 108 -10.66 -1.20 17.17
CA ASP A 108 -11.26 -1.66 15.91
C ASP A 108 -10.37 -1.34 14.70
N TYR A 109 -10.29 -2.25 13.74
CA TYR A 109 -9.56 -2.10 12.49
C TYR A 109 -10.24 -2.90 11.38
N ILE A 110 -9.86 -2.67 10.13
CA ILE A 110 -10.51 -3.36 9.01
C ILE A 110 -10.04 -4.82 8.98
N GLN A 111 -10.99 -5.74 9.10
CA GLN A 111 -10.76 -7.17 8.96
C GLN A 111 -11.46 -7.69 7.70
N LEU A 112 -10.69 -8.03 6.67
CA LEU A 112 -11.22 -8.57 5.42
C LEU A 112 -11.18 -10.11 5.45
N PRO A 113 -12.28 -10.81 5.12
CA PRO A 113 -12.34 -12.28 5.15
C PRO A 113 -11.38 -12.96 4.16
N SER A 114 -11.12 -12.32 3.03
CA SER A 114 -10.19 -12.79 2.00
C SER A 114 -9.50 -11.57 1.38
N VAL A 115 -8.19 -11.57 1.29
CA VAL A 115 -7.40 -10.48 0.71
C VAL A 115 -6.67 -10.97 -0.54
N LEU A 116 -6.23 -10.03 -1.38
CA LEU A 116 -5.48 -10.33 -2.59
C LEU A 116 -6.23 -11.25 -3.58
N ASP A 117 -7.55 -11.18 -3.56
CA ASP A 117 -8.46 -11.86 -4.49
C ASP A 117 -9.48 -10.86 -5.06
N PRO A 118 -9.43 -10.55 -6.37
CA PRO A 118 -10.37 -9.62 -6.99
C PRO A 118 -11.84 -10.03 -6.87
N ASN A 119 -12.14 -11.33 -6.70
CA ASN A 119 -13.52 -11.80 -6.52
C ASN A 119 -14.10 -11.38 -5.16
N ALA A 120 -13.25 -11.17 -4.16
CA ALA A 120 -13.65 -10.72 -2.83
C ALA A 120 -13.85 -9.19 -2.75
N ASN A 121 -13.37 -8.42 -3.74
CA ASN A 121 -13.36 -6.96 -3.70
C ASN A 121 -14.71 -6.32 -3.39
N ALA A 122 -15.79 -6.81 -3.99
CA ALA A 122 -17.12 -6.24 -3.78
C ALA A 122 -17.60 -6.39 -2.34
N ALA A 123 -17.30 -7.53 -1.69
CA ALA A 123 -17.61 -7.75 -0.29
C ALA A 123 -16.70 -6.91 0.62
N ASN A 124 -15.39 -6.94 0.36
CA ASN A 124 -14.39 -6.19 1.13
C ASN A 124 -14.60 -4.68 1.08
N ARG A 125 -14.98 -4.13 -0.10
CA ARG A 125 -15.32 -2.70 -0.26
C ARG A 125 -16.44 -2.29 0.70
N ARG A 126 -17.48 -3.11 0.84
CA ARG A 126 -18.58 -2.83 1.77
C ARG A 126 -18.12 -2.83 3.23
N ILE A 127 -17.26 -3.79 3.60
CA ILE A 127 -16.68 -3.87 4.95
C ILE A 127 -15.85 -2.61 5.25
N ALA A 128 -14.96 -2.23 4.34
CA ALA A 128 -14.14 -1.03 4.48
C ALA A 128 -15.01 0.24 4.59
N GLN A 129 -16.04 0.39 3.75
CA GLN A 129 -16.98 1.51 3.79
C GLN A 129 -17.72 1.59 5.13
N GLN A 130 -18.27 0.48 5.62
CA GLN A 130 -18.95 0.43 6.92
C GLN A 130 -18.01 0.76 8.08
N TRP A 131 -16.75 0.35 8.00
CA TRP A 131 -15.75 0.74 8.99
C TRP A 131 -15.51 2.26 8.97
N TRP A 132 -15.37 2.86 7.77
CA TRP A 132 -15.19 4.31 7.62
C TRP A 132 -16.38 5.13 8.12
N GLU A 133 -17.60 4.70 7.80
CA GLU A 133 -18.82 5.35 8.27
C GLU A 133 -18.90 5.39 9.81
N ARG A 134 -18.38 4.36 10.49
CA ARG A 134 -18.36 4.31 11.97
C ARG A 134 -17.28 5.19 12.59
N HIS A 135 -16.11 5.31 11.93
CA HIS A 135 -14.89 5.82 12.60
C HIS A 135 -14.29 7.09 12.00
N SER A 136 -14.63 7.47 10.77
CA SER A 136 -14.04 8.63 10.06
C SER A 136 -14.03 9.91 10.90
N SER A 137 -15.13 10.25 11.56
CA SER A 137 -15.25 11.42 12.45
C SER A 137 -14.25 11.45 13.62
N ARG A 138 -13.70 10.30 14.01
CA ARG A 138 -12.68 10.19 15.08
C ARG A 138 -11.26 10.34 14.54
N LEU A 139 -11.05 9.95 13.27
CA LEU A 139 -9.76 9.95 12.58
C LEU A 139 -9.47 11.28 11.86
N GLU A 140 -10.49 12.10 11.62
CA GLU A 140 -10.32 13.47 11.16
C GLU A 140 -9.80 14.34 12.31
N PHE A 141 -8.51 14.68 12.24
CA PHE A 141 -7.89 15.63 13.15
C PHE A 141 -8.67 16.96 13.16
N ARG A 142 -9.13 17.37 14.36
CA ARG A 142 -9.38 18.79 14.67
C ARG A 142 -8.08 19.51 14.96
#